data_AF-A0A3D2R082-F1
#
_entry.id   AF-A0A3D2R082-F1
#
_cell.length_a   1.000
_cell.length_b   1.000
_cell.length_c   1.000
_cell.angle_alpha   90.00
_cell.angle_beta   90.00
_cell.angle_gamma   90.00
#
_symmetry.space_group_name_H-M   'P 1'
#
loop_
_entity.id
_entity.type
_entity.pdbx_description
1 polymer ?
#
loop_
_entity_poly.entity_id
_entity_poly.type
_entity_poly.pdbx_seq_one_letter_code
_entity_poly.pdbx_strand_id
1 'polypeptide(L)'
;MHKLGFLFLALLPSFSYSAYYVKNSYAQINATYNSIGQTGLIHLPTGSLQQEGTVGVTMGNSSLNKFISIIGTPFPWLEASFFYHRPRDTIYLKKDQYLDKGFNLKLGFNYRGIDLAFGMDDIAGTGFLSKEYIAATIQNNNIVITLGLGTGAFAKDHPYK
;
A
#
# COMPACT_ATOMS: atom_id res chain seq x y z
N MET A 1 12.59 36.30 18.28
CA MET A 1 12.02 35.06 18.86
C MET A 1 12.50 33.88 18.02
N HIS A 2 13.62 33.24 18.38
CA HIS A 2 14.16 32.10 17.64
C HIS A 2 13.47 30.81 18.11
N LYS A 3 12.82 30.09 17.19
CA LYS A 3 12.23 28.77 17.46
C LYS A 3 13.36 27.74 17.42
N LEU A 4 13.66 27.16 18.58
CA LEU A 4 14.58 26.05 18.74
C LEU A 4 13.88 24.77 18.28
N GLY A 5 14.25 24.26 17.10
CA GLY A 5 13.72 23.00 16.59
C GLY A 5 14.52 21.83 17.15
N PHE A 6 13.88 21.01 17.99
CA PHE A 6 14.46 19.73 18.44
C PHE A 6 14.43 18.72 17.28
N LEU A 7 15.61 18.31 16.81
CA LEU A 7 15.78 17.23 15.85
C LEU A 7 15.89 15.91 16.62
N PHE A 8 14.82 15.12 16.69
CA PHE A 8 14.90 13.75 17.19
C PHE A 8 15.47 12.86 16.08
N LEU A 9 16.76 12.51 16.20
CA LEU A 9 17.41 11.56 15.31
C LEU A 9 17.17 10.14 15.84
N ALA A 10 16.15 9.45 15.32
CA ALA A 10 15.93 8.04 15.61
C ALA A 10 16.97 7.21 14.83
N LEU A 11 18.05 6.81 15.52
CA LEU A 11 19.01 5.83 15.03
C LEU A 11 18.35 4.44 15.10
N LEU A 12 17.71 4.01 14.03
CA LEU A 12 17.37 2.60 13.85
C LEU A 12 18.65 1.86 13.43
N PRO A 13 19.07 0.78 14.12
CA PRO A 13 20.18 -0.04 13.66
C PRO A 13 19.77 -0.70 12.34
N SER A 14 20.26 -0.16 11.23
CA SER A 14 20.20 -0.82 9.94
C SER A 14 21.19 -1.98 9.96
N PHE A 15 20.70 -3.17 10.33
CA PHE A 15 21.44 -4.42 10.13
C PHE A 15 21.71 -4.58 8.63
N SER A 16 22.93 -4.26 8.22
CA SER A 16 23.40 -4.54 6.87
C SER A 16 23.80 -6.01 6.83
N TYR A 17 22.92 -6.86 6.32
CA TYR A 17 23.29 -8.24 6.01
C TYR A 17 24.23 -8.22 4.80
N SER A 18 25.44 -8.78 4.97
CA SER A 18 26.30 -9.08 3.83
C SER A 18 25.58 -10.07 2.91
N ALA A 19 25.28 -9.66 1.68
CA ALA A 19 24.69 -10.55 0.69
C ALA A 19 25.77 -11.51 0.18
N TYR A 20 25.86 -12.70 0.76
CA TYR A 20 26.60 -13.81 0.17
C TYR A 20 25.82 -14.34 -1.02
N TYR A 21 26.39 -14.21 -2.23
CA TYR A 21 25.82 -14.82 -3.43
C TYR A 21 26.03 -16.34 -3.38
N VAL A 22 24.99 -17.08 -3.04
CA VAL A 22 24.97 -18.54 -3.16
C VAL A 22 24.27 -18.89 -4.48
N LYS A 23 24.92 -19.68 -5.33
CA LYS A 23 24.32 -20.17 -6.58
C LYS A 23 23.03 -20.93 -6.25
N ASN A 24 21.91 -20.54 -6.88
CA ASN A 24 20.54 -21.01 -6.58
C ASN A 24 19.90 -20.55 -5.26
N SER A 25 20.48 -19.60 -4.52
CA SER A 25 19.77 -18.92 -3.42
C SER A 25 18.97 -17.74 -3.97
N TYR A 26 17.87 -18.00 -4.65
CA TYR A 26 16.90 -16.93 -4.90
C TYR A 26 16.21 -16.64 -3.57
N ALA A 27 16.48 -15.47 -3.00
CA ALA A 27 15.68 -14.98 -1.90
C ALA A 27 14.25 -14.85 -2.43
N GLN A 28 13.32 -15.62 -1.85
CA GLN A 28 11.91 -15.50 -2.16
C GLN A 28 11.49 -14.07 -1.80
N ILE A 29 11.15 -13.27 -2.81
CA ILE A 29 10.72 -11.89 -2.60
C ILE A 29 9.27 -11.95 -2.14
N ASN A 30 9.06 -11.74 -0.85
CA ASN A 30 7.73 -11.63 -0.30
C ASN A 30 7.02 -10.40 -0.88
N ALA A 31 5.69 -10.46 -0.94
CA ALA A 31 4.90 -9.32 -1.36
C ALA A 31 5.21 -8.11 -0.46
N THR A 32 5.24 -6.91 -1.04
CA THR A 32 5.58 -5.67 -0.31
C THR A 32 4.36 -4.81 -0.13
N TYR A 33 4.44 -3.81 0.74
CA TYR A 33 3.38 -2.81 0.85
C TYR A 33 3.52 -1.75 -0.26
N ASN A 34 2.40 -1.42 -0.89
CA ASN A 34 2.29 -0.36 -1.87
C ASN A 34 2.14 1.01 -1.19
N SER A 35 2.12 2.07 -2.00
CA SER A 35 2.02 3.46 -1.53
C SER A 35 0.60 3.91 -1.14
N ILE A 36 -0.40 3.04 -1.27
CA ILE A 36 -1.80 3.29 -0.88
C ILE A 36 -2.24 2.46 0.33
N GLY A 37 -1.28 1.84 1.03
CA GLY A 37 -1.53 1.17 2.30
C GLY A 37 -2.06 -0.25 2.19
N GLN A 38 -1.65 -1.01 1.19
CA GLN A 38 -2.03 -2.42 1.03
C GLN A 38 -0.84 -3.23 0.53
N THR A 39 -0.91 -4.55 0.62
CA THR A 39 0.04 -5.42 -0.09
C THR A 39 -0.12 -5.25 -1.60
N GLY A 40 0.99 -5.03 -2.30
CA GLY A 40 0.98 -4.91 -3.74
C GLY A 40 2.24 -4.28 -4.32
N LEU A 41 2.10 -3.80 -5.55
CA LEU A 41 3.12 -3.07 -6.27
C LEU A 41 2.86 -1.57 -6.12
N ILE A 42 3.89 -0.73 -6.19
CA ILE A 42 3.86 0.75 -6.23
C ILE A 42 2.51 1.41 -5.89
N HIS A 43 1.54 1.41 -6.83
CA HIS A 43 0.17 1.90 -6.63
C HIS A 43 -0.92 0.85 -6.88
N LEU A 44 -0.55 -0.34 -7.35
CA LEU A 44 -1.48 -1.40 -7.74
C LEU A 44 -1.54 -2.48 -6.66
N PRO A 45 -2.74 -2.83 -6.17
CA PRO A 45 -2.89 -3.98 -5.29
C PRO A 45 -2.62 -5.28 -6.05
N THR A 46 -2.13 -6.28 -5.34
CA THR A 46 -1.96 -7.66 -5.85
C THR A 46 -2.95 -8.60 -5.19
N GLY A 47 -3.04 -9.83 -5.71
CA GLY A 47 -3.78 -10.94 -5.09
C GLY A 47 -3.16 -11.43 -3.79
N SER A 48 -1.86 -11.19 -3.58
CA SER A 48 -1.14 -11.64 -2.38
C SER A 48 -1.47 -10.80 -1.14
N LEU A 49 -1.46 -11.46 0.02
CA LEU A 49 -1.54 -10.86 1.35
C LEU A 49 -0.18 -11.05 2.05
N GLN A 50 0.08 -10.29 3.10
CA GLN A 50 1.18 -10.62 4.02
C GLN A 50 0.88 -11.89 4.81
N GLN A 51 1.89 -12.38 5.54
CA GLN A 51 1.70 -13.43 6.52
C GLN A 51 0.77 -12.94 7.65
N GLU A 52 -0.05 -13.85 8.20
CA GLU A 52 -0.89 -13.56 9.35
C GLU A 52 -0.07 -13.02 10.53
N GLY A 53 -0.65 -12.08 11.29
CA GLY A 53 0.01 -11.40 12.39
C GLY A 53 1.00 -10.30 11.99
N THR A 54 1.12 -9.99 10.70
CA THR A 54 2.02 -8.92 10.22
C THR A 54 1.37 -7.55 10.37
N VAL A 55 2.16 -6.56 10.80
CA VAL A 55 1.80 -5.14 10.81
C VAL A 55 2.82 -4.36 10.01
N GLY A 56 2.33 -3.49 9.14
CA GLY A 56 3.13 -2.64 8.27
C GLY A 56 2.82 -1.16 8.49
N VAL A 57 3.81 -0.32 8.22
CA VAL A 57 3.61 1.13 8.11
C VAL A 57 4.22 1.58 6.81
N THR A 58 3.44 2.31 6.01
CA THR A 58 3.95 2.97 4.80
C THR A 58 3.79 4.46 4.93
N MET A 59 4.81 5.19 4.52
CA MET A 59 4.81 6.65 4.49
C MET A 59 5.38 7.13 3.16
N GLY A 60 4.73 8.10 2.54
CA GLY A 60 5.10 8.62 1.23
C GLY A 60 4.91 10.13 1.18
N ASN A 61 5.88 10.81 0.57
CA ASN A 61 5.81 12.25 0.32
C ASN A 61 6.25 12.50 -1.12
N SER A 62 5.28 12.80 -1.98
CA SER A 62 5.52 13.13 -3.39
C SER A 62 5.13 14.57 -3.69
N SER A 63 5.39 14.99 -4.92
CA SER A 63 4.92 16.27 -5.47
C SER A 63 3.40 16.36 -5.54
N LEU A 64 2.69 15.22 -5.53
CA LEU A 64 1.23 15.16 -5.64
C LEU A 64 0.55 14.95 -4.28
N ASN A 65 1.11 14.09 -3.43
CA ASN A 65 0.42 13.62 -2.23
C ASN A 65 1.39 13.35 -1.07
N LYS A 66 0.89 13.53 0.16
CA LYS A 66 1.46 12.95 1.37
C LYS A 66 0.53 11.84 1.84
N PHE A 67 1.08 10.68 2.14
CA PHE A 67 0.32 9.50 2.51
C PHE A 67 1.01 8.81 3.68
N ILE A 68 0.25 8.40 4.68
CA ILE A 68 0.72 7.49 5.72
C ILE A 68 -0.38 6.47 6.01
N SER A 69 0.00 5.22 6.20
CA SER A 69 -0.96 4.17 6.54
C SER A 69 -0.35 3.11 7.44
N ILE A 70 -1.22 2.52 8.24
CA ILE A 70 -0.94 1.36 9.08
C ILE A 70 -1.73 0.20 8.48
N ILE A 71 -1.03 -0.87 8.12
CA ILE A 71 -1.58 -2.08 7.52
C ILE A 71 -1.48 -3.20 8.54
N GLY A 72 -2.52 -4.03 8.67
CA GLY A 72 -2.50 -5.23 9.48
C GLY A 72 -3.09 -6.40 8.72
N THR A 73 -2.50 -7.57 8.89
CA THR A 73 -2.99 -8.83 8.33
C THR A 73 -3.35 -9.77 9.47
N PRO A 74 -4.47 -9.55 10.18
CA PRO A 74 -4.82 -10.31 11.38
C PRO A 74 -5.11 -11.79 11.09
N PHE A 75 -5.57 -12.12 9.88
CA PHE A 75 -5.92 -13.47 9.47
C PHE A 75 -5.31 -13.76 8.09
N PRO A 76 -5.10 -15.03 7.71
CA PRO A 76 -4.50 -15.38 6.42
C PRO A 76 -5.40 -15.03 5.22
N TRP A 77 -6.66 -14.70 5.47
CA TRP A 77 -7.64 -14.29 4.46
C TRP A 77 -8.02 -12.80 4.55
N LEU A 78 -7.47 -12.04 5.50
CA LEU A 78 -7.86 -10.66 5.77
C LEU A 78 -6.65 -9.75 5.96
N GLU A 79 -6.59 -8.72 5.12
CA GLU A 79 -5.74 -7.55 5.30
C GLU A 79 -6.63 -6.31 5.43
N ALA A 80 -6.32 -5.45 6.40
CA ALA A 80 -6.99 -4.19 6.61
C ALA A 80 -5.97 -3.09 6.83
N SER A 81 -6.29 -1.87 6.43
CA SER A 81 -5.41 -0.73 6.65
C SER A 81 -6.19 0.51 7.02
N PHE A 82 -5.60 1.35 7.86
CA PHE A 82 -6.05 2.71 8.08
C PHE A 82 -5.05 3.68 7.45
N PHE A 83 -5.55 4.65 6.70
CA PHE A 83 -4.69 5.64 6.04
C PHE A 83 -5.08 7.07 6.37
N TYR A 84 -4.10 7.95 6.17
CA TYR A 84 -4.22 9.39 6.21
C TYR A 84 -3.60 9.92 4.92
N HIS A 85 -4.42 10.56 4.10
CA HIS A 85 -4.05 11.07 2.79
C HIS A 85 -4.25 12.58 2.72
N ARG A 86 -3.20 13.29 2.30
CA ARG A 86 -3.23 14.72 2.06
C ARG A 86 -2.69 15.00 0.66
N PRO A 87 -3.55 15.34 -0.31
CA PRO A 87 -3.12 15.94 -1.57
C PRO A 87 -2.34 17.22 -1.30
N ARG A 88 -1.36 17.51 -2.16
CA ARG A 88 -0.68 18.81 -2.16
C ARG A 88 -1.64 19.89 -2.66
N ASP A 89 -1.55 21.07 -2.07
CA ASP A 89 -2.30 22.23 -2.51
C ASP A 89 -1.96 22.52 -3.98
N THR A 90 -2.98 22.56 -4.82
CA THR A 90 -2.90 23.05 -6.20
C THR A 90 -3.65 24.39 -6.27
N ILE A 91 -3.59 25.08 -7.41
CA ILE A 91 -4.44 26.27 -7.61
C ILE A 91 -5.94 25.97 -7.46
N TYR A 92 -6.35 24.70 -7.56
CA TYR A 92 -7.74 24.24 -7.45
C TYR A 92 -8.09 23.71 -6.05
N LEU A 93 -7.10 23.21 -5.29
CA LEU A 93 -7.30 22.81 -3.89
C LEU A 93 -7.01 23.98 -2.95
N LYS A 94 -8.00 24.35 -2.12
CA LYS A 94 -7.81 25.37 -1.08
C LYS A 94 -6.65 24.98 -0.17
N LYS A 95 -5.71 25.90 -0.06
CA LYS A 95 -4.50 25.78 0.76
C LYS A 95 -4.83 25.26 2.17
N ASP A 96 -4.19 24.16 2.57
CA ASP A 96 -4.24 23.56 3.92
C ASP A 96 -5.61 23.00 4.38
N GLN A 97 -6.60 22.82 3.49
CA GLN A 97 -7.94 22.39 3.92
C GLN A 97 -8.31 20.93 3.63
N TYR A 98 -7.59 20.25 2.74
CA TYR A 98 -7.98 18.89 2.37
C TYR A 98 -7.21 17.84 3.18
N LEU A 99 -7.98 17.00 3.86
CA LEU A 99 -7.48 15.86 4.57
C LEU A 99 -8.47 14.71 4.46
N ASP A 100 -7.97 13.56 4.05
CA ASP A 100 -8.74 12.32 3.99
C ASP A 100 -8.19 11.28 4.97
N LYS A 101 -9.11 10.49 5.52
CA LYS A 101 -8.84 9.35 6.39
C LYS A 101 -9.84 8.27 6.05
N GLY A 102 -9.37 7.05 5.84
CA GLY A 102 -10.25 5.94 5.51
C GLY A 102 -9.64 4.61 5.87
N PHE A 103 -10.44 3.57 5.67
CA PHE A 103 -10.02 2.19 5.83
C PHE A 103 -10.01 1.50 4.46
N ASN A 104 -9.03 0.63 4.25
CA ASN A 104 -9.05 -0.32 3.16
C ASN A 104 -9.22 -1.72 3.72
N LEU A 105 -9.95 -2.55 2.99
CA LEU A 105 -10.18 -3.95 3.28
C LEU A 105 -9.74 -4.77 2.07
N LYS A 106 -8.95 -5.82 2.30
CA LYS A 106 -8.59 -6.80 1.28
C LYS A 106 -8.83 -8.19 1.84
N LEU A 107 -9.72 -8.92 1.19
CA LEU A 107 -9.95 -10.33 1.44
C LEU A 107 -9.14 -11.13 0.44
N GLY A 108 -8.49 -12.21 0.87
CA GLY A 108 -7.73 -13.05 -0.03
C GLY A 108 -7.81 -14.53 0.27
N PHE A 109 -7.47 -15.31 -0.73
CA PHE A 109 -7.37 -16.76 -0.66
C PHE A 109 -6.40 -17.28 -1.73
N ASN A 110 -5.70 -18.36 -1.44
CA ASN A 110 -4.85 -19.04 -2.41
C ASN A 110 -5.60 -20.22 -3.01
N TYR A 111 -5.61 -20.32 -4.34
CA TYR A 111 -6.16 -21.47 -5.06
C TYR A 111 -5.13 -22.02 -6.04
N ARG A 112 -4.62 -23.22 -5.74
CA ARG A 112 -3.66 -23.96 -6.60
C ARG A 112 -2.44 -23.11 -7.00
N GLY A 113 -1.90 -22.31 -6.08
CA GLY A 113 -0.73 -21.46 -6.33
C GLY A 113 -1.05 -20.12 -7.00
N ILE A 114 -2.33 -19.77 -7.14
CA ILE A 114 -2.79 -18.45 -7.56
C ILE A 114 -3.35 -17.73 -6.34
N ASP A 115 -2.75 -16.61 -5.98
CA ASP A 115 -3.28 -15.73 -4.94
C ASP A 115 -4.42 -14.90 -5.53
N LEU A 116 -5.60 -14.98 -4.94
CA LEU A 116 -6.77 -14.20 -5.34
C LEU A 116 -7.12 -13.24 -4.22
N ALA A 117 -7.38 -11.98 -4.56
CA ALA A 117 -7.87 -10.99 -3.61
C ALA A 117 -9.07 -10.23 -4.16
N PHE A 118 -9.98 -9.89 -3.26
CA PHE A 118 -11.04 -8.92 -3.45
C PHE A 118 -10.79 -7.75 -2.48
N GLY A 119 -10.71 -6.54 -2.98
CA GLY A 119 -10.44 -5.36 -2.16
C GLY A 119 -11.50 -4.28 -2.29
N MET A 120 -11.71 -3.56 -1.20
CA MET A 120 -12.56 -2.38 -1.09
C MET A 120 -11.79 -1.30 -0.33
N ASP A 121 -11.56 -0.19 -0.99
CA ASP A 121 -10.72 0.90 -0.46
C ASP A 121 -11.55 2.14 -0.14
N ASP A 122 -11.01 2.98 0.75
CA ASP A 122 -11.60 4.27 1.14
C ASP A 122 -12.97 4.13 1.84
N ILE A 123 -13.13 3.08 2.64
CA ILE A 123 -14.29 2.90 3.51
C ILE A 123 -14.26 3.99 4.59
N ALA A 124 -15.37 4.73 4.70
CA ALA A 124 -15.52 5.86 5.62
C ALA A 124 -14.53 7.02 5.41
N GLY A 125 -13.91 7.13 4.23
CA GLY A 125 -13.17 8.33 3.82
C GLY A 125 -13.97 9.21 2.87
N THR A 126 -13.27 10.07 2.12
CA THR A 126 -13.93 11.09 1.28
C THR A 126 -14.48 10.56 -0.04
N GLY A 127 -14.13 9.33 -0.41
CA GLY A 127 -14.53 8.70 -1.67
C GLY A 127 -13.58 9.00 -2.84
N PHE A 128 -12.52 9.79 -2.62
CA PHE A 128 -11.57 10.15 -3.67
C PHE A 128 -10.73 8.95 -4.12
N LEU A 129 -10.35 8.08 -3.17
CA LEU A 129 -9.55 6.88 -3.43
C LEU A 129 -10.39 5.61 -3.47
N SER A 130 -11.72 5.75 -3.40
CA SER A 130 -12.66 4.63 -3.36
C SER A 130 -12.61 3.82 -4.63
N LYS A 131 -12.31 2.54 -4.46
CA LYS A 131 -12.21 1.55 -5.52
C LYS A 131 -12.50 0.17 -4.96
N GLU A 132 -13.06 -0.65 -5.83
CA GLU A 132 -13.29 -2.07 -5.58
C GLU A 132 -12.55 -2.82 -6.67
N TYR A 133 -11.93 -3.95 -6.33
CA TYR A 133 -11.15 -4.70 -7.30
C TYR A 133 -11.10 -6.19 -6.96
N ILE A 134 -10.83 -6.97 -8.00
CA ILE A 134 -10.37 -8.35 -7.91
C ILE A 134 -8.99 -8.42 -8.53
N ALA A 135 -8.05 -9.08 -7.86
CA ALA A 135 -6.69 -9.28 -8.34
C ALA A 135 -6.30 -10.76 -8.21
N ALA A 136 -5.59 -11.26 -9.22
CA ALA A 136 -4.99 -12.57 -9.26
C ALA A 136 -3.47 -12.42 -9.44
N THR A 137 -2.70 -13.04 -8.56
CA THR A 137 -1.23 -13.00 -8.59
C THR A 137 -0.68 -14.41 -8.69
N ILE A 138 0.22 -14.61 -9.65
CA ILE A 138 0.97 -15.84 -9.85
C ILE A 138 2.43 -15.52 -9.67
N GLN A 139 3.11 -16.27 -8.81
CA GLN A 139 4.53 -16.13 -8.55
C GLN A 139 5.24 -17.37 -9.08
N ASN A 140 6.11 -17.18 -10.08
CA ASN A 140 6.92 -18.23 -10.66
C ASN A 140 8.39 -17.82 -10.64
N ASN A 141 9.12 -18.30 -9.63
CA ASN A 141 10.52 -17.96 -9.35
C ASN A 141 10.76 -16.44 -9.34
N ASN A 142 11.36 -15.91 -10.41
CA ASN A 142 11.76 -14.51 -10.52
C ASN A 142 10.70 -13.64 -11.23
N ILE A 143 9.59 -14.24 -11.64
CA ILE A 143 8.52 -13.56 -12.39
C ILE A 143 7.25 -13.57 -11.54
N VAL A 144 6.74 -12.38 -11.25
CA VAL A 144 5.46 -12.17 -10.59
C VAL A 144 4.52 -11.50 -11.57
N ILE A 145 3.40 -12.15 -11.89
CA ILE A 145 2.37 -11.62 -12.77
C ILE A 145 1.14 -11.34 -11.93
N THR A 146 0.60 -10.14 -12.03
CA THR A 146 -0.67 -9.77 -11.43
C THR A 146 -1.62 -9.29 -12.51
N LEU A 147 -2.82 -9.85 -12.51
CA LEU A 147 -3.94 -9.46 -13.37
C LEU A 147 -5.10 -9.05 -12.49
N GLY A 148 -5.81 -7.98 -12.83
CA GLY A 148 -6.93 -7.53 -12.03
C GLY A 148 -7.91 -6.68 -12.81
N LEU A 149 -9.12 -6.61 -12.26
CA LEU A 149 -10.21 -5.77 -12.73
C LEU A 149 -10.68 -4.94 -11.56
N GLY A 150 -11.07 -3.69 -11.81
CA GLY A 150 -11.57 -2.83 -10.75
C GLY A 150 -12.44 -1.70 -11.27
N THR A 151 -13.18 -1.12 -10.33
CA THR A 151 -14.12 0.00 -10.54
C THR A 151 -13.74 1.18 -9.64
N GLY A 152 -14.55 2.23 -9.62
CA GLY A 152 -14.30 3.44 -8.85
C GLY A 152 -13.08 4.19 -9.37
N ALA A 153 -12.13 4.51 -8.49
CA ALA A 153 -10.93 5.27 -8.84
C ALA A 153 -10.07 4.62 -9.95
N PHE A 154 -10.18 3.30 -10.18
CA PHE A 154 -9.52 2.64 -11.31
C PHE A 154 -10.16 2.91 -12.68
N ALA A 155 -11.47 3.20 -12.72
CA ALA A 155 -12.21 3.47 -13.94
C ALA A 155 -12.51 4.98 -14.14
N LYS A 156 -12.06 5.82 -13.20
CA LYS A 156 -12.36 7.26 -13.20
C LYS A 156 -11.59 7.99 -14.29
N ASP A 157 -12.32 8.62 -15.19
CA ASP A 157 -11.74 9.52 -16.17
C ASP A 157 -11.45 10.89 -15.53
N HIS A 158 -10.23 11.39 -15.69
CA HIS A 158 -9.74 12.66 -15.12
C HIS A 158 -9.92 12.84 -13.58
N PRO A 159 -9.23 12.06 -12.73
CA PRO A 159 -9.41 12.11 -11.27
C PRO A 159 -8.99 13.43 -10.60
N TYR A 160 -8.26 14.31 -11.29
CA TYR A 160 -7.66 15.55 -10.74
C TYR A 160 -8.13 16.85 -11.42
N LYS A 161 -9.24 16.82 -12.17
CA LYS A 161 -9.88 18.05 -12.70
C LYS A 161 -10.83 18.68 -11.68
#